data_AF-A0A377IA57-F1
#
_entry.id   AF-A0A377IA57-F1
#
_cell.length_a   1.000
_cell.length_b   1.000
_cell.length_c   1.000
_cell.angle_alpha   90.00
_cell.angle_beta   90.00
_cell.angle_gamma   90.00
#
_symmetry.space_group_name_H-M   'P 1'
#
loop_
_entity.id
_entity.type
_entity.pdbx_description
1 polymer ?
#
loop_
_entity_poly.entity_id
_entity_poly.type
_entity_poly.pdbx_seq_one_letter_code
_entity_poly.pdbx_strand_id
1 'polypeptide(L)'
;MSKIKYRPEIDGLRAIAVISVILFHFNHHWLLGGFLGVDVFFVISGYLITKIIVTDIENNQFSYKDFYNRRIKRIFPIFISVMFFSSLIGTLIFTYQDFNTLRKGIEFSTFFSANIFFAKKQGYFDLDANSNPILHIWSLSVEEQYYLIFPLFLIFGYKLFRNKKIFFYLTFVLFLLSLGLTFIPDSYYTKYINIYYLSQLRFFELLIGSGLSFLPPPIQFYLKSQMN
;
A
#
# COMPACT_ATOMS: atom_id res chain seq x y z
N MET A 1 -11.20 15.42 -13.49
CA MET A 1 -9.91 14.76 -13.23
C MET A 1 -9.35 14.29 -14.54
N SER A 2 -8.10 14.68 -14.78
CA SER A 2 -7.34 14.36 -15.96
C SER A 2 -7.26 12.84 -16.16
N LYS A 3 -7.53 12.38 -17.36
CA LYS A 3 -7.51 10.95 -17.68
C LYS A 3 -6.04 10.55 -17.86
N ILE A 4 -5.37 10.15 -16.78
CA ILE A 4 -4.04 9.52 -16.92
C ILE A 4 -4.18 8.35 -17.89
N LYS A 5 -3.32 8.35 -18.91
CA LYS A 5 -3.30 7.29 -19.92
C LYS A 5 -3.15 5.94 -19.21
N TYR A 6 -4.08 5.03 -19.48
CA TYR A 6 -4.04 3.68 -18.94
C TYR A 6 -2.74 2.98 -19.38
N ARG A 7 -2.07 2.31 -18.43
CA ARG A 7 -0.79 1.62 -18.65
C ARG A 7 -0.93 0.14 -18.27
N PRO A 8 -1.31 -0.75 -19.21
CA PRO A 8 -1.49 -2.17 -18.91
C PRO A 8 -0.22 -2.83 -18.37
N GLU A 9 0.96 -2.34 -18.75
CA GLU A 9 2.23 -2.84 -18.26
C GLU A 9 2.41 -2.65 -16.75
N ILE A 10 1.84 -1.60 -16.15
CA ILE A 10 1.90 -1.37 -14.71
C ILE A 10 0.98 -2.35 -13.97
N ASP A 11 -0.20 -2.63 -14.52
CA ASP A 11 -1.11 -3.63 -13.95
C ASP A 11 -0.51 -5.05 -14.05
N GLY A 12 0.20 -5.36 -15.14
CA GLY A 12 0.95 -6.60 -15.28
C GLY A 12 2.02 -6.77 -14.19
N LEU A 13 2.78 -5.71 -13.88
CA LEU A 13 3.76 -5.74 -12.78
C LEU A 13 3.10 -5.95 -11.42
N ARG A 14 1.93 -5.34 -11.18
CA ARG A 14 1.16 -5.57 -9.95
C ARG A 14 0.67 -7.02 -9.85
N ALA A 15 0.24 -7.61 -10.97
CA ALA A 15 -0.17 -9.01 -11.01
C ALA A 15 1.02 -9.94 -10.66
N ILE A 16 2.20 -9.69 -11.24
CA ILE A 16 3.42 -10.45 -10.93
C ILE A 16 3.79 -10.33 -9.45
N ALA A 17 3.73 -9.12 -8.89
CA ALA A 17 3.96 -8.87 -7.47
C ALA A 17 3.01 -9.69 -6.57
N VAL A 18 1.71 -9.68 -6.86
CA VAL A 18 0.70 -10.45 -6.11
C VAL A 18 0.93 -11.95 -6.25
N ILE A 19 1.18 -12.44 -7.47
CA ILE A 19 1.45 -13.87 -7.72
C ILE A 19 2.69 -14.33 -6.94
N SER A 20 3.73 -13.49 -6.86
CA SER A 20 4.95 -13.80 -6.11
C SER A 20 4.68 -14.03 -4.62
N VAL A 21 3.83 -13.18 -4.03
CA VAL A 21 3.40 -13.31 -2.62
C VAL A 21 2.56 -14.57 -2.42
N ILE A 22 1.64 -14.85 -3.34
CA ILE A 22 0.80 -16.04 -3.30
C ILE A 22 1.67 -17.31 -3.31
N LEU A 23 2.61 -17.41 -4.26
CA LEU A 23 3.51 -18.57 -4.37
C LEU A 23 4.34 -18.77 -3.10
N PHE A 24 4.84 -17.67 -2.51
CA PHE A 24 5.59 -17.71 -1.26
C PHE A 24 4.78 -18.30 -0.09
N HIS A 25 3.50 -17.94 0.04
CA HIS A 25 2.65 -18.47 1.11
C HIS A 25 2.11 -19.89 0.83
N PHE A 26 1.98 -20.30 -0.43
CA PHE A 26 1.66 -21.69 -0.77
C PHE A 26 2.82 -22.62 -0.42
N ASN A 27 4.03 -22.27 -0.85
CA ASN A 27 5.24 -22.99 -0.49
C ASN A 27 6.44 -22.06 -0.64
N HIS A 28 7.06 -21.72 0.50
CA HIS A 28 8.20 -20.81 0.55
C HIS A 28 9.40 -21.27 -0.31
N HIS A 29 9.53 -22.57 -0.61
CA HIS A 29 10.59 -23.09 -1.48
C HIS A 29 10.34 -22.83 -2.98
N TRP A 30 9.09 -22.59 -3.41
CA TRP A 30 8.79 -22.33 -4.83
C TRP A 30 9.33 -20.99 -5.30
N LEU A 31 9.31 -19.98 -4.42
CA LEU A 31 9.86 -18.67 -4.71
C LEU A 31 10.41 -18.05 -3.43
N LEU A 32 11.68 -18.37 -3.15
CA LEU A 32 12.45 -17.74 -2.07
C LEU A 32 12.45 -16.22 -2.31
N GLY A 33 11.98 -15.45 -1.32
CA GLY A 33 11.86 -14.00 -1.47
C GLY A 33 10.57 -13.51 -2.14
N GLY A 34 9.59 -14.37 -2.43
CA GLY A 34 8.32 -13.94 -3.05
C GLY A 34 7.53 -12.91 -2.22
N PHE A 35 7.81 -12.80 -0.91
CA PHE A 35 7.27 -11.74 -0.06
C PHE A 35 7.67 -10.32 -0.50
N LEU A 36 8.80 -10.15 -1.21
CA LEU A 36 9.23 -8.89 -1.82
C LEU A 36 8.23 -8.35 -2.86
N GLY A 37 7.30 -9.20 -3.32
CA GLY A 37 6.18 -8.76 -4.13
C GLY A 37 5.34 -7.67 -3.44
N VAL A 38 5.24 -7.66 -2.10
CA VAL A 38 4.55 -6.58 -1.38
C VAL A 38 5.29 -5.26 -1.57
N ASP A 39 6.61 -5.24 -1.43
CA ASP A 39 7.43 -4.04 -1.58
C ASP A 39 7.29 -3.45 -2.99
N VAL A 40 7.32 -4.31 -4.03
CA VAL A 40 7.07 -3.91 -5.42
C VAL A 40 5.66 -3.34 -5.59
N PHE A 41 4.66 -3.95 -4.97
CA PHE A 41 3.28 -3.47 -5.02
C PHE A 41 3.16 -2.07 -4.41
N PHE A 42 3.79 -1.82 -3.25
CA PHE A 42 3.83 -0.52 -2.59
C PHE A 42 4.53 0.55 -3.43
N VAL A 43 5.67 0.24 -4.05
CA VAL A 43 6.34 1.18 -4.98
C VAL A 43 5.41 1.55 -6.14
N ILE A 44 4.74 0.57 -6.76
CA ILE A 44 3.83 0.85 -7.87
C ILE A 44 2.62 1.67 -7.40
N SER A 45 2.06 1.35 -6.24
CA SER A 45 0.96 2.06 -5.59
C SER A 45 1.31 3.53 -5.34
N GLY A 46 2.49 3.80 -4.78
CA GLY A 46 3.00 5.15 -4.54
C GLY A 46 3.20 5.94 -5.84
N TYR A 47 3.76 5.31 -6.87
CA TYR A 47 3.91 5.92 -8.19
C TYR A 47 2.58 6.34 -8.81
N LEU A 48 1.62 5.40 -8.86
CA LEU A 48 0.32 5.64 -9.48
C LEU A 48 -0.47 6.71 -8.74
N ILE A 49 -0.52 6.64 -7.41
CA ILE A 49 -1.34 7.57 -6.63
C ILE A 49 -0.78 8.98 -6.72
N THR A 50 0.54 9.12 -6.64
CA THR A 50 1.22 10.42 -6.73
C THR A 50 1.00 11.03 -8.11
N LYS A 51 1.13 10.23 -9.16
CA LYS A 51 0.87 10.72 -10.53
C LYS A 51 -0.56 11.23 -10.67
N ILE A 52 -1.56 10.50 -10.16
CA ILE A 52 -2.98 10.92 -10.18
C ILE A 52 -3.14 12.26 -9.45
N ILE A 53 -2.68 12.33 -8.20
CA ILE A 53 -2.86 13.51 -7.35
C ILE A 53 -2.17 14.74 -7.97
N VAL A 54 -0.90 14.62 -8.33
CA VAL A 54 -0.10 15.73 -8.87
C VAL A 54 -0.69 16.23 -10.18
N THR A 55 -1.08 15.33 -11.09
CA THR A 55 -1.67 15.72 -12.38
C THR A 55 -3.01 16.45 -12.16
N ASP A 56 -3.83 16.00 -11.23
CA ASP A 56 -5.11 16.67 -10.95
C ASP A 56 -4.93 17.99 -10.18
N ILE A 57 -3.92 18.11 -9.31
CA ILE A 57 -3.57 19.37 -8.65
C ILE A 57 -3.11 20.41 -9.68
N GLU A 58 -2.24 20.02 -10.61
CA GLU A 58 -1.74 20.91 -11.67
C GLU A 58 -2.84 21.41 -12.59
N ASN A 59 -3.84 20.56 -12.85
CA ASN A 59 -5.02 20.93 -13.64
C ASN A 59 -6.10 21.66 -12.83
N ASN A 60 -5.87 21.97 -11.53
CA ASN A 60 -6.86 22.54 -10.61
C ASN A 60 -8.17 21.73 -10.53
N GLN A 61 -8.09 20.41 -10.67
CA GLN A 61 -9.23 19.48 -10.69
C GLN A 61 -9.20 18.48 -9.53
N PHE A 62 -8.23 18.58 -8.62
CA PHE A 62 -8.12 17.65 -7.51
C PHE A 62 -9.28 17.83 -6.52
N SER A 63 -9.98 16.74 -6.26
CA SER A 63 -11.07 16.66 -5.28
C SER A 63 -10.85 15.42 -4.42
N TYR A 64 -10.73 15.64 -3.11
CA TYR A 64 -10.53 14.56 -2.14
C TYR A 64 -11.73 13.60 -2.14
N LYS A 65 -12.94 14.14 -2.29
CA LYS A 65 -14.18 13.37 -2.42
C LYS A 65 -14.16 12.46 -3.65
N ASP A 66 -13.78 12.99 -4.81
CA ASP A 66 -13.77 12.21 -6.05
C ASP A 66 -12.66 11.16 -6.05
N PHE A 67 -11.51 11.49 -5.46
CA PHE A 67 -10.42 10.56 -5.22
C PHE A 67 -10.90 9.33 -4.44
N TYR A 68 -11.52 9.52 -3.28
CA TYR A 68 -12.03 8.41 -2.48
C TYR A 68 -13.23 7.70 -3.12
N ASN A 69 -14.14 8.41 -3.78
CA ASN A 69 -15.29 7.79 -4.45
C ASN A 69 -14.85 6.75 -5.49
N ARG A 70 -13.81 7.03 -6.28
CA ARG A 70 -13.27 6.04 -7.24
C ARG A 70 -12.60 4.86 -6.53
N ARG A 71 -11.85 5.13 -5.46
CA ARG A 71 -11.20 4.07 -4.68
C ARG A 71 -12.22 3.14 -4.05
N ILE A 72 -13.26 3.69 -3.43
CA ILE A 72 -14.38 2.93 -2.83
C ILE A 72 -15.03 2.05 -3.89
N LYS A 73 -15.45 2.60 -5.04
CA LYS A 73 -16.07 1.82 -6.13
C LYS A 73 -15.18 0.68 -6.66
N ARG A 74 -13.85 0.81 -6.55
CA ARG A 74 -12.89 -0.20 -7.00
C ARG A 74 -12.54 -1.23 -5.93
N ILE A 75 -12.39 -0.81 -4.67
CA ILE A 75 -11.81 -1.63 -3.59
C ILE A 75 -12.89 -2.25 -2.72
N PHE A 76 -13.94 -1.49 -2.37
CA PHE A 76 -14.95 -1.94 -1.41
C PHE A 76 -15.70 -3.21 -1.85
N PRO A 77 -16.07 -3.41 -3.13
CA PRO A 77 -16.75 -4.64 -3.52
C PRO A 77 -15.95 -5.89 -3.14
N ILE A 78 -14.66 -5.91 -3.50
CA ILE A 78 -13.77 -7.05 -3.21
C ILE A 78 -13.50 -7.14 -1.70
N PHE A 79 -13.23 -6.01 -1.04
CA PHE A 79 -12.99 -5.97 0.40
C PHE A 79 -14.17 -6.55 1.20
N ILE A 80 -15.39 -6.12 0.90
CA ILE A 80 -16.62 -6.61 1.56
C ILE A 80 -16.81 -8.10 1.27
N SER A 81 -16.59 -8.55 0.03
CA SER A 81 -16.68 -9.98 -0.30
C SER A 81 -15.69 -10.81 0.52
N VAL A 82 -14.43 -10.38 0.63
CA VAL A 82 -13.42 -11.09 1.42
C VAL A 82 -13.82 -11.15 2.89
N MET A 83 -14.31 -10.05 3.49
CA MET A 83 -14.81 -10.03 4.87
C MET A 83 -15.99 -10.96 5.06
N PHE A 84 -16.97 -10.92 4.15
CA PHE A 84 -18.17 -11.73 4.22
C PHE A 84 -17.84 -13.23 4.16
N PHE A 85 -17.11 -13.66 3.12
CA PHE A 85 -16.77 -15.07 2.95
C PHE A 85 -15.82 -15.58 4.03
N SER A 86 -14.85 -14.77 4.46
CA SER A 86 -13.97 -15.15 5.58
C SER A 86 -14.77 -15.34 6.87
N SER A 87 -15.71 -14.44 7.17
CA SER A 87 -16.59 -14.58 8.34
C SER A 87 -17.50 -15.80 8.24
N LEU A 88 -18.10 -16.05 7.07
CA LEU A 88 -18.97 -17.20 6.84
C LEU A 88 -18.21 -18.52 7.02
N ILE A 89 -17.08 -18.67 6.34
CA ILE A 89 -16.24 -19.88 6.42
C ILE A 89 -15.66 -20.04 7.82
N GLY A 90 -15.18 -18.94 8.42
CA GLY A 90 -14.68 -18.94 9.79
C GLY A 90 -15.73 -19.42 10.80
N THR A 91 -17.00 -19.06 10.62
CA THR A 91 -18.09 -19.51 11.51
C THR A 91 -18.28 -21.03 11.44
N LEU A 92 -18.00 -21.66 10.30
CA LEU A 92 -18.21 -23.09 10.08
C LEU A 92 -17.02 -23.96 10.53
N ILE A 93 -15.79 -23.43 10.45
CA ILE A 93 -14.57 -24.24 10.56
C ILE A 93 -13.71 -23.86 11.77
N PHE A 94 -13.74 -22.59 12.21
CA PHE A 94 -12.80 -22.13 13.23
C PHE A 94 -13.24 -22.50 14.64
N THR A 95 -12.25 -22.72 15.50
CA THR A 95 -12.49 -22.76 16.95
C THR A 95 -12.96 -21.40 17.44
N TYR A 96 -13.55 -21.34 18.63
CA TYR A 96 -13.97 -20.06 19.23
C TYR A 96 -12.83 -19.04 19.30
N GLN A 97 -11.61 -19.48 19.61
CA GLN A 97 -10.44 -18.60 19.74
C GLN A 97 -9.98 -18.06 18.39
N ASP A 98 -9.94 -18.91 17.36
CA ASP A 98 -9.55 -18.52 16.00
C ASP A 98 -10.59 -17.59 15.38
N PHE A 99 -11.88 -17.89 15.58
CA PHE A 99 -12.98 -17.03 15.14
C PHE A 99 -12.93 -15.66 15.83
N ASN A 100 -12.61 -15.59 17.13
CA ASN A 100 -12.45 -14.30 17.81
C ASN A 100 -11.26 -13.49 17.27
N THR A 101 -10.19 -14.16 16.83
CA THR A 101 -9.04 -13.49 16.18
C THR A 101 -9.45 -12.96 14.80
N LEU A 102 -10.16 -13.76 14.01
CA LEU A 102 -10.74 -13.35 12.73
C LEU A 102 -11.69 -12.15 12.90
N ARG A 103 -12.64 -12.23 13.83
CA ARG A 103 -13.60 -11.15 14.14
C ARG A 103 -12.87 -9.84 14.46
N LYS A 104 -11.88 -9.87 15.35
CA LYS A 104 -11.07 -8.68 15.67
C LYS A 104 -10.32 -8.17 14.44
N GLY A 105 -9.76 -9.06 13.62
CA GLY A 105 -9.13 -8.66 12.37
C GLY A 105 -10.10 -7.94 11.42
N ILE A 106 -11.35 -8.41 11.29
CA ILE A 106 -12.40 -7.75 10.49
C ILE A 106 -12.76 -6.38 11.07
N GLU A 107 -12.91 -6.28 12.39
CA GLU A 107 -13.21 -5.00 13.07
C GLU A 107 -12.14 -3.95 12.80
N PHE A 108 -10.86 -4.30 12.98
CA PHE A 108 -9.75 -3.39 12.68
C PHE A 108 -9.61 -3.10 11.18
N SER A 109 -9.91 -4.07 10.32
CA SER A 109 -9.90 -3.91 8.86
C SER A 109 -10.92 -2.86 8.40
N THR A 110 -12.08 -2.78 9.05
CA THR A 110 -13.13 -1.79 8.73
C THR A 110 -12.64 -0.35 8.85
N PHE A 111 -11.68 -0.11 9.76
CA PHE A 111 -11.03 1.19 9.96
C PHE A 111 -9.66 1.30 9.27
N PHE A 112 -9.31 0.37 8.38
CA PHE A 112 -7.98 0.26 7.77
C PHE A 112 -6.84 0.31 8.81
N SER A 113 -7.02 -0.44 9.89
CA SER A 113 -6.07 -0.55 11.01
C SER A 113 -5.66 -2.00 11.30
N ALA A 114 -5.93 -2.91 10.37
CA ALA A 114 -5.63 -4.34 10.51
C ALA A 114 -4.14 -4.59 10.74
N ASN A 115 -3.28 -3.77 10.12
CA ASN A 115 -1.83 -3.86 10.31
C ASN A 115 -1.42 -3.65 11.78
N ILE A 116 -2.08 -2.75 12.52
CA ILE A 116 -1.79 -2.52 13.95
C ILE A 116 -2.23 -3.73 14.79
N PHE A 117 -3.38 -4.33 14.45
CA PHE A 117 -3.86 -5.52 15.13
C PHE A 117 -2.92 -6.71 14.92
N PHE A 118 -2.57 -7.01 13.66
CA PHE A 118 -1.68 -8.12 13.35
C PHE A 118 -0.27 -7.90 13.90
N ALA A 119 0.25 -6.67 13.88
CA ALA A 119 1.52 -6.34 14.51
C ALA A 119 1.59 -6.77 15.98
N LYS A 120 0.48 -6.67 16.72
CA LYS A 120 0.42 -7.04 18.15
C LYS A 120 0.11 -8.52 18.38
N LYS A 121 -0.36 -9.24 17.36
CA LYS A 121 -0.98 -10.56 17.52
C LYS A 121 -0.13 -11.71 16.99
N GLN A 122 0.53 -11.52 15.85
CA GLN A 122 1.19 -12.60 15.13
C GLN A 122 2.32 -12.05 14.25
N GLY A 123 3.40 -12.82 14.08
CA GLY A 123 4.40 -12.53 13.06
C GLY A 123 3.88 -12.79 11.65
N TYR A 124 4.44 -12.09 10.66
CA TYR A 124 4.03 -12.26 9.25
C TYR A 124 4.50 -13.58 8.64
N PHE A 125 5.60 -14.12 9.15
CA PHE A 125 6.21 -15.36 8.68
C PHE A 125 5.93 -16.56 9.60
N ASP A 126 5.06 -16.39 10.59
CA ASP A 126 4.70 -17.44 11.54
C ASP A 126 3.76 -18.46 10.88
N LEU A 127 3.79 -19.71 11.33
CA LEU A 127 2.89 -20.76 10.83
C LEU A 127 1.41 -20.40 11.03
N ASP A 128 1.08 -19.80 12.18
CA ASP A 128 -0.26 -19.30 12.52
C ASP A 128 -0.73 -18.18 11.58
N ALA A 129 0.19 -17.54 10.84
CA ALA A 129 -0.17 -16.53 9.86
C ALA A 129 -0.83 -17.13 8.62
N ASN A 130 -0.42 -18.34 8.22
CA ASN A 130 -0.93 -19.00 7.02
C ASN A 130 -2.40 -19.47 7.18
N SER A 131 -2.90 -19.59 8.41
CA SER A 131 -4.30 -19.98 8.68
C SER A 131 -5.26 -18.78 8.75
N ASN A 132 -4.75 -17.55 8.76
CA ASN A 132 -5.57 -16.35 8.88
C ASN A 132 -6.01 -15.83 7.49
N PRO A 133 -7.29 -15.98 7.11
CA PRO A 133 -7.76 -15.72 5.74
C PRO A 133 -7.76 -14.24 5.36
N ILE A 134 -7.63 -13.34 6.34
CA ILE A 134 -7.68 -11.89 6.14
C ILE A 134 -6.35 -11.21 6.43
N LEU A 135 -5.28 -12.00 6.64
CA LEU A 135 -3.96 -11.49 7.01
C LEU A 135 -3.52 -10.36 6.07
N HIS A 136 -3.60 -10.60 4.75
CA HIS A 136 -3.12 -9.70 3.71
C HIS A 136 -3.76 -8.30 3.72
N ILE A 137 -4.85 -8.06 4.46
CA ILE A 137 -5.47 -6.73 4.59
C ILE A 137 -4.60 -5.76 5.38
N TRP A 138 -3.58 -6.26 6.09
CA TRP A 138 -2.56 -5.41 6.68
C TRP A 138 -1.95 -4.46 5.63
N SER A 139 -1.64 -4.95 4.42
CA SER A 139 -0.97 -4.16 3.40
C SER A 139 -1.92 -3.11 2.81
N LEU A 140 -3.20 -3.47 2.63
CA LEU A 140 -4.26 -2.54 2.26
C LEU A 140 -4.45 -1.45 3.32
N SER A 141 -4.33 -1.79 4.61
CA SER A 141 -4.42 -0.81 5.70
C SER A 141 -3.27 0.20 5.65
N VAL A 142 -2.04 -0.27 5.43
CA VAL A 142 -0.87 0.61 5.25
C VAL A 142 -1.07 1.54 4.04
N GLU A 143 -1.54 0.99 2.93
CA GLU A 143 -1.85 1.77 1.74
C GLU A 143 -2.90 2.86 1.99
N GLU A 144 -4.05 2.53 2.57
CA GLU A 144 -5.11 3.52 2.83
C GLU A 144 -4.68 4.59 3.84
N GLN A 145 -3.85 4.24 4.83
CA GLN A 145 -3.24 5.22 5.74
C GLN A 145 -2.30 6.17 4.98
N TYR A 146 -1.49 5.64 4.06
CA TYR A 146 -0.67 6.47 3.18
C TYR A 146 -1.53 7.39 2.30
N TYR A 147 -2.60 6.87 1.71
CA TYR A 147 -3.51 7.65 0.86
C TYR A 147 -4.34 8.66 1.63
N LEU A 148 -4.47 8.52 2.95
CA LEU A 148 -5.09 9.55 3.79
C LEU A 148 -4.11 10.72 3.98
N ILE A 149 -2.86 10.41 4.35
CA ILE A 149 -1.86 11.39 4.79
C ILE A 149 -1.19 12.08 3.59
N PHE A 150 -0.77 11.32 2.59
CA PHE A 150 0.09 11.80 1.51
C PHE A 150 -0.56 12.84 0.58
N PRO A 151 -1.85 12.73 0.19
CA PRO A 151 -2.47 13.79 -0.60
C PRO A 151 -2.60 15.10 0.17
N LEU A 152 -2.87 15.05 1.49
CA LEU A 152 -2.90 16.25 2.31
C LEU A 152 -1.55 16.96 2.27
N PHE A 153 -0.48 16.19 2.44
CA PHE A 153 0.90 16.69 2.34
C PHE A 153 1.17 17.37 1.00
N LEU A 154 0.79 16.74 -0.12
CA LEU A 154 0.94 17.33 -1.46
C LEU A 154 0.11 18.60 -1.66
N ILE A 155 -1.14 18.63 -1.18
CA ILE A 155 -2.03 19.80 -1.32
C ILE A 155 -1.48 20.99 -0.53
N PHE A 156 -1.06 20.77 0.72
CA PHE A 156 -0.48 21.84 1.54
C PHE A 156 0.84 22.33 0.95
N GLY A 157 1.70 21.42 0.50
CA GLY A 157 2.92 21.80 -0.22
C GLY A 157 2.61 22.59 -1.51
N TYR A 158 1.55 22.24 -2.25
CA TYR A 158 1.18 22.93 -3.47
C TYR A 158 0.76 24.37 -3.21
N LYS A 159 -0.14 24.54 -2.22
CA LYS A 159 -0.64 25.87 -1.85
C LYS A 159 0.48 26.79 -1.39
N LEU A 160 1.48 26.24 -0.69
CA LEU A 160 2.59 27.02 -0.15
C LEU A 160 3.67 27.35 -1.19
N PHE A 161 3.99 26.41 -2.09
CA PHE A 161 5.20 26.50 -2.91
C PHE A 161 4.98 26.55 -4.42
N ARG A 162 3.87 25.99 -4.94
CA ARG A 162 3.55 25.88 -6.39
C ARG A 162 4.69 25.37 -7.28
N ASN A 163 5.64 24.60 -6.74
CA ASN A 163 6.83 24.14 -7.45
C ASN A 163 7.01 22.63 -7.31
N LYS A 164 7.03 21.93 -8.46
CA LYS A 164 7.15 20.46 -8.49
C LYS A 164 8.46 19.95 -7.88
N LYS A 165 9.55 20.72 -7.98
CA LYS A 165 10.84 20.35 -7.36
C LYS A 165 10.72 20.26 -5.84
N ILE A 166 9.90 21.12 -5.23
CA ILE A 166 9.70 21.10 -3.78
C ILE A 166 8.96 19.83 -3.36
N PHE A 167 8.00 19.31 -4.15
CA PHE A 167 7.39 18.02 -3.85
C PHE A 167 8.36 16.85 -3.92
N PHE A 168 9.27 16.87 -4.88
CA PHE A 168 10.33 15.86 -4.96
C PHE A 168 11.18 15.88 -3.68
N TYR A 169 11.69 17.05 -3.26
CA TYR A 169 12.49 17.17 -2.04
C TYR A 169 11.71 16.80 -0.78
N LEU A 170 10.46 17.23 -0.67
CA LEU A 170 9.60 16.90 0.45
C LEU A 170 9.33 15.38 0.54
N THR A 171 9.05 14.74 -0.60
CA THR A 171 8.90 13.28 -0.69
C THR A 171 10.20 12.58 -0.34
N PHE A 172 11.34 13.11 -0.79
CA PHE A 172 12.66 12.57 -0.50
C PHE A 172 13.03 12.68 0.99
N VAL A 173 12.69 13.79 1.66
CA VAL A 173 12.87 13.94 3.11
C VAL A 173 12.00 12.94 3.87
N LEU A 174 10.73 12.80 3.52
CA LEU A 174 9.85 11.79 4.13
C LEU A 174 10.38 10.37 3.91
N PHE A 175 10.94 10.10 2.73
CA PHE A 175 11.58 8.82 2.41
C PHE A 175 12.76 8.56 3.34
N LEU A 176 13.68 9.52 3.48
CA LEU A 176 14.83 9.39 4.37
C LEU A 176 14.42 9.23 5.84
N LEU A 177 13.37 9.92 6.28
CA LEU A 177 12.84 9.76 7.64
C LEU A 177 12.25 8.36 7.85
N SER A 178 11.39 7.89 6.94
CA SER A 178 10.78 6.55 7.03
C SER A 178 11.84 5.45 6.93
N LEU A 179 12.82 5.59 6.04
CA LEU A 179 13.96 4.68 5.92
C LEU A 179 14.85 4.73 7.16
N GLY A 180 15.10 5.92 7.72
CA GLY A 180 15.90 6.07 8.94
C GLY A 180 15.32 5.30 10.12
N LEU A 181 13.98 5.23 10.22
CA LEU A 181 13.31 4.46 11.27
C LEU A 181 13.55 2.95 11.16
N THR A 182 13.89 2.41 9.99
CA THR A 182 14.17 0.97 9.82
C THR A 182 15.54 0.56 10.37
N PHE A 183 16.43 1.52 10.59
CA PHE A 183 17.74 1.29 11.22
C PHE A 183 17.69 1.31 12.75
N ILE A 184 16.54 1.66 13.35
CA ILE A 184 16.36 1.58 14.80
C ILE A 184 16.29 0.09 15.18
N PRO A 185 17.12 -0.39 16.13
CA PRO A 185 17.17 -1.81 16.47
C PRO A 185 15.81 -2.37 16.85
N ASP A 186 15.53 -3.57 16.38
CA ASP A 186 14.28 -4.29 16.65
C ASP A 186 13.91 -4.28 18.13
N SER A 187 14.89 -4.43 19.04
CA SER A 187 14.70 -4.42 20.50
C SER A 187 13.97 -3.18 21.04
N TYR A 188 14.01 -2.05 20.33
CA TYR A 188 13.25 -0.85 20.66
C TYR A 188 11.74 -1.06 20.45
N TYR A 189 11.36 -1.88 19.47
CA TYR A 189 9.97 -2.16 19.07
C TYR A 189 9.43 -3.50 19.60
N THR A 190 10.28 -4.52 19.64
CA THR A 190 9.89 -5.94 19.61
C THR A 190 9.48 -6.54 20.95
N LYS A 191 9.34 -5.74 22.02
CA LYS A 191 8.77 -6.29 23.26
C LYS A 191 7.33 -6.78 23.07
N TYR A 192 6.57 -6.19 22.13
CA TYR A 192 5.14 -6.51 21.92
C TYR A 192 4.61 -6.35 20.48
N ILE A 193 5.44 -5.93 19.52
CA ILE A 193 4.95 -5.51 18.19
C ILE A 193 5.88 -6.05 17.10
N ASN A 194 5.30 -6.71 16.10
CA ASN A 194 5.98 -7.09 14.87
C ASN A 194 6.09 -5.87 13.94
N ILE A 195 7.32 -5.47 13.67
CA ILE A 195 7.67 -4.28 12.90
C ILE A 195 7.30 -4.35 11.42
N TYR A 196 7.15 -5.57 10.87
CA TYR A 196 6.87 -5.80 9.45
C TYR A 196 5.56 -5.13 9.00
N TYR A 197 4.61 -4.99 9.92
CA TYR A 197 3.29 -4.40 9.67
C TYR A 197 3.21 -2.89 9.90
N LEU A 198 4.25 -2.27 10.47
CA LEU A 198 4.18 -0.87 10.90
C LEU A 198 4.30 0.08 9.72
N SER A 199 3.29 0.91 9.53
CA SER A 199 3.18 1.84 8.40
C SER A 199 4.38 2.77 8.28
N GLN A 200 4.86 3.33 9.39
CA GLN A 200 6.02 4.22 9.40
C GLN A 200 7.32 3.54 8.95
N LEU A 201 7.41 2.22 9.06
CA LEU A 201 8.54 1.41 8.61
C LEU A 201 8.35 0.87 7.18
N ARG A 202 7.18 1.11 6.57
CA ARG A 202 6.81 0.66 5.22
C ARG A 202 6.57 1.78 4.23
N PHE A 203 6.30 2.99 4.71
CA PHE A 203 6.04 4.14 3.85
C PHE A 203 7.20 4.47 2.92
N PHE A 204 8.45 4.11 3.25
CA PHE A 204 9.58 4.32 2.36
C PHE A 204 9.38 3.65 1.00
N GLU A 205 8.74 2.47 0.93
CA GLU A 205 8.44 1.74 -0.31
C GLU A 205 7.47 2.55 -1.19
N LEU A 206 6.38 3.03 -0.60
CA LEU A 206 5.42 3.93 -1.27
C LEU A 206 6.09 5.23 -1.71
N LEU A 207 6.95 5.81 -0.87
CA LEU A 207 7.64 7.07 -1.13
C LEU A 207 8.68 6.96 -2.26
N ILE A 208 9.33 5.81 -2.44
CA ILE A 208 10.16 5.53 -3.63
C ILE A 208 9.30 5.71 -4.89
N GLY A 209 8.15 5.04 -4.94
CA GLY A 209 7.20 5.16 -6.04
C GLY A 209 6.77 6.60 -6.28
N SER A 210 6.41 7.31 -5.21
CA SER A 210 5.99 8.71 -5.26
C SER A 210 7.09 9.61 -5.81
N GLY A 211 8.35 9.41 -5.39
CA GLY A 211 9.52 10.12 -5.92
C GLY A 211 9.72 9.90 -7.42
N LEU A 212 9.62 8.64 -7.88
CA LEU A 212 9.74 8.27 -9.29
C LEU A 212 8.69 8.96 -10.17
N SER A 213 7.51 9.28 -9.63
CA SER A 213 6.44 9.94 -10.40
C SER A 213 6.78 11.36 -10.87
N PHE A 214 7.75 12.01 -10.19
CA PHE A 214 8.25 13.35 -10.51
C PHE A 214 9.37 13.33 -11.55
N LEU A 215 9.97 12.18 -11.82
CA LEU A 215 11.01 12.05 -12.84
C LEU A 215 10.40 12.19 -14.25
N PRO A 216 11.12 12.82 -15.19
CA PRO A 216 10.70 12.83 -16.58
C PRO A 216 10.61 11.39 -17.12
N PRO A 217 9.69 11.10 -18.05
CA PRO A 217 9.64 9.79 -18.66
C PRO A 217 10.97 9.49 -19.36
N PRO A 218 11.42 8.22 -19.40
CA PRO A 218 12.67 7.86 -20.07
C PRO A 218 12.69 8.38 -21.50
N ILE A 219 13.85 8.84 -21.98
CA ILE A 219 14.06 9.53 -23.27
C ILE A 219 13.42 8.78 -24.47
N GLN A 220 13.40 7.45 -24.47
CA GLN A 220 12.74 6.64 -25.49
C GLN A 220 11.22 6.84 -25.58
N PHE A 221 10.54 7.14 -24.47
CA PHE A 221 9.12 7.48 -24.46
C PHE A 221 8.85 8.90 -24.94
N TYR A 222 9.79 9.84 -24.70
CA TYR A 222 9.69 11.23 -25.14
C TYR A 222 9.69 11.34 -26.66
N LEU A 223 10.52 10.53 -27.33
CA LEU A 223 10.56 10.46 -28.80
C LEU A 223 9.28 9.86 -29.39
N LYS A 224 8.71 8.83 -28.76
CA LYS A 224 7.50 8.15 -29.24
C LYS A 224 6.20 8.96 -28.98
N SER A 225 6.19 9.86 -28.00
CA SER A 225 5.06 10.77 -27.73
C SER A 225 5.09 12.06 -28.55
N GLN A 226 6.21 12.38 -29.21
CA GLN A 226 6.32 13.50 -30.17
C GLN A 226 5.97 13.07 -31.60
N MET A 227 5.92 11.75 -31.85
CA MET A 227 5.61 11.15 -33.15
C MET A 227 4.13 10.72 -33.31
N ASN A 228 3.29 10.95 -32.29
CA ASN A 228 1.84 10.71 -32.30
C ASN A 228 1.13 11.95 -31.77
#